data_AF-A0A7C5JSR5-F1
#
_entry.id   AF-A0A7C5JSR5-F1
#
_cell.length_a   1.000
_cell.length_b   1.000
_cell.length_c   1.000
_cell.angle_alpha   90.00
_cell.angle_beta   90.00
_cell.angle_gamma   90.00
#
_symmetry.space_group_name_H-M   'P 1'
#
loop_
_entity.id
_entity.type
_entity.pdbx_description
1 polymer ?
#
loop_
_entity_poly.entity_id
_entity_poly.type
_entity_poly.pdbx_seq_one_letter_code
_entity_poly.pdbx_strand_id
1 'polypeptide(L)'
;MPIISEPKGNIDEVARKVFNRAIDVVGGLKKLIEHRNLTWLPSLAEAAYVISLKELGGKTSKAIAAELGITDATVRNILSSEPEAVEKYVKGELPDVSEHIAGGLAKLAFEQLRNEGAI
;
A
#
# COMPACT_ATOMS: atom_id res chain seq x y z
N MET A 1 16.16 -16.40 -24.97
CA MET A 1 15.12 -15.46 -24.50
C MET A 1 14.88 -15.75 -23.03
N PRO A 2 14.98 -14.78 -22.11
CA PRO A 2 14.57 -15.03 -20.74
C PRO A 2 13.05 -15.18 -20.73
N ILE A 3 12.61 -16.31 -20.21
CA ILE A 3 11.24 -16.60 -19.81
C ILE A 3 10.89 -15.57 -18.73
N ILE A 4 10.16 -14.52 -19.11
CA ILE A 4 9.48 -13.66 -18.16
C ILE A 4 8.37 -14.55 -17.60
N SER A 5 8.63 -15.17 -16.45
CA SER A 5 7.61 -15.83 -15.67
C SER A 5 6.49 -14.83 -15.45
N GLU A 6 5.32 -15.06 -16.05
CA GLU A 6 4.12 -14.28 -15.78
C GLU A 6 3.95 -14.17 -14.26
N PRO A 7 3.71 -12.96 -13.71
CA PRO A 7 3.55 -12.79 -12.27
C PRO A 7 2.43 -13.73 -11.82
N LYS A 8 2.73 -14.62 -10.87
CA LYS A 8 1.73 -15.48 -10.23
C LYS A 8 0.78 -14.60 -9.40
N GLY A 9 -0.24 -14.05 -10.06
CA GLY A 9 -1.28 -13.22 -9.45
C GLY A 9 -1.60 -12.00 -10.30
N ASN A 10 -2.90 -11.72 -10.48
CA ASN A 10 -3.34 -10.45 -11.05
C ASN A 10 -2.89 -9.31 -10.13
N ILE A 11 -2.28 -8.24 -10.65
CA ILE A 11 -1.86 -7.06 -9.86
C ILE A 11 -3.01 -6.54 -8.99
N ASP A 12 -4.23 -6.61 -9.51
CA ASP A 12 -5.46 -6.27 -8.79
C ASP A 12 -5.65 -7.11 -7.51
N GLU A 13 -5.42 -8.42 -7.61
CA GLU A 13 -5.53 -9.35 -6.49
C GLU A 13 -4.47 -9.05 -5.43
N VAL A 14 -3.23 -8.76 -5.85
CA VAL A 14 -2.14 -8.39 -4.95
C VAL A 14 -2.46 -7.07 -4.25
N ALA A 15 -2.86 -6.04 -4.99
CA ALA A 15 -3.24 -4.75 -4.43
C ALA A 15 -4.38 -4.91 -3.41
N ARG A 16 -5.38 -5.76 -3.70
CA ARG A 16 -6.47 -6.09 -2.77
C ARG A 16 -5.96 -6.80 -1.51
N LYS A 17 -5.03 -7.76 -1.63
CA LYS A 17 -4.41 -8.43 -0.47
C LYS A 17 -3.65 -7.44 0.39
N VAL A 18 -2.85 -6.55 -0.22
CA VAL A 18 -2.11 -5.49 0.47
C VAL A 18 -3.06 -4.56 1.22
N PHE A 19 -4.12 -4.08 0.56
CA PHE A 19 -5.13 -3.23 1.18
C PHE A 19 -5.76 -3.91 2.39
N ASN A 20 -6.23 -5.15 2.26
CA ASN A 20 -6.85 -5.88 3.37
C ASN A 20 -5.87 -6.10 4.53
N ARG A 21 -4.62 -6.48 4.22
CA ARG A 21 -3.59 -6.65 5.26
C ARG A 21 -3.30 -5.34 5.98
N ALA A 22 -3.24 -4.22 5.27
CA ALA A 22 -3.10 -2.90 5.85
C ALA A 22 -4.27 -2.56 6.81
N ILE A 23 -5.50 -2.93 6.45
CA ILE A 23 -6.66 -2.80 7.34
C ILE A 23 -6.50 -3.66 8.61
N ASP A 24 -6.01 -4.89 8.48
CA ASP A 24 -5.77 -5.77 9.64
C ASP A 24 -4.71 -5.17 10.59
N VAL A 25 -3.63 -4.60 10.05
CA VAL A 25 -2.56 -3.93 10.83
C VAL A 25 -3.10 -2.78 11.66
N VAL A 26 -4.08 -2.02 11.17
CA VAL A 26 -4.69 -0.91 11.93
C VAL A 26 -5.81 -1.37 12.88
N GLY A 27 -5.98 -2.69 13.09
CA GLY A 27 -6.97 -3.25 14.02
C GLY A 27 -8.27 -3.74 13.37
N GLY A 28 -8.28 -3.86 12.04
CA GLY A 28 -9.38 -4.43 11.27
C GLY A 28 -10.61 -3.52 11.14
N LEU A 29 -11.66 -4.05 10.52
CA LEU A 29 -12.89 -3.30 10.22
C LEU A 29 -13.56 -2.70 11.46
N LYS A 30 -13.50 -3.37 12.61
CA LYS A 30 -14.08 -2.83 13.85
C LYS A 30 -13.38 -1.54 14.28
N LYS A 31 -12.05 -1.49 14.18
CA LYS A 31 -11.28 -0.29 14.49
C LYS A 31 -11.50 0.81 13.46
N LEU A 32 -11.71 0.45 12.18
CA LEU A 32 -12.10 1.41 11.16
C LEU A 32 -13.37 2.18 11.49
N ILE A 33 -14.38 1.51 12.06
CA ILE A 33 -15.66 2.14 12.45
C ILE A 33 -15.45 3.18 13.57
N GLU A 34 -14.41 3.01 14.39
CA GLU A 34 -14.08 3.95 15.46
C GLU A 34 -13.37 5.21 14.95
N HIS A 35 -12.83 5.19 13.72
CA HIS A 35 -12.19 6.37 13.13
C HIS A 35 -13.21 7.40 12.68
N ARG A 36 -13.01 8.64 13.11
CA ARG A 36 -13.88 9.78 12.75
C ARG A 36 -13.71 10.23 11.31
N ASN A 37 -12.55 9.95 10.71
CA ASN A 37 -12.24 10.33 9.35
C ASN A 37 -11.59 9.17 8.59
N LEU A 38 -12.14 8.85 7.42
CA LEU A 38 -11.71 7.75 6.54
C LEU A 38 -11.10 8.25 5.22
N THR A 39 -10.74 9.53 5.13
CA THR A 39 -10.13 10.12 3.92
C THR A 39 -8.82 9.48 3.50
N TRP A 40 -8.17 8.71 4.39
CA TRP A 40 -6.96 7.96 4.09
C TRP A 40 -7.20 6.62 3.39
N LEU A 41 -8.44 6.09 3.38
CA LEU A 41 -8.76 4.81 2.72
C LEU A 41 -8.54 4.88 1.20
N PRO A 42 -8.98 5.92 0.46
CA PRO A 42 -8.64 6.09 -0.95
C PRO A 42 -7.12 6.14 -1.18
N SER A 43 -6.38 6.90 -0.37
CA SER A 43 -4.91 6.97 -0.47
C SER A 43 -4.23 5.64 -0.19
N LEU A 44 -4.78 4.82 0.72
CA LEU A 44 -4.29 3.46 0.95
C LEU A 44 -4.53 2.56 -0.26
N ALA A 45 -5.70 2.66 -0.89
CA ALA A 45 -5.99 1.91 -2.11
C ALA A 45 -5.02 2.30 -3.24
N GLU A 46 -4.80 3.59 -3.46
CA GLU A 46 -3.79 4.07 -4.42
C GLU A 46 -2.40 3.53 -4.09
N ALA A 47 -1.98 3.62 -2.82
CA ALA A 47 -0.69 3.12 -2.38
C ALA A 47 -0.54 1.61 -2.61
N ALA A 48 -1.58 0.83 -2.35
CA ALA A 48 -1.56 -0.61 -2.58
C ALA A 48 -1.30 -0.96 -4.05
N TYR A 49 -1.93 -0.25 -5.00
CA TYR A 49 -1.63 -0.43 -6.43
C TYR A 49 -0.24 0.06 -6.80
N VAL A 50 0.17 1.23 -6.32
CA VAL A 50 1.50 1.79 -6.60
C VAL A 50 2.60 0.82 -6.17
N ILE A 51 2.52 0.28 -4.95
CA ILE A 51 3.49 -0.70 -4.44
C ILE A 51 3.44 -2.00 -5.26
N SER A 52 2.25 -2.53 -5.53
CA SER A 52 2.10 -3.79 -6.29
C SER A 52 2.66 -3.67 -7.72
N LEU A 53 2.35 -2.58 -8.42
CA LEU A 53 2.85 -2.29 -9.77
C LEU A 53 4.37 -2.05 -9.79
N LYS A 54 4.90 -1.43 -8.74
CA LYS A 54 6.32 -1.15 -8.62
C LYS A 54 7.12 -2.42 -8.35
N GLU A 55 6.73 -3.18 -7.33
CA GLU A 55 7.49 -4.32 -6.80
C GLU A 55 7.33 -5.57 -7.66
N LEU A 56 6.11 -5.91 -8.11
CA LEU A 56 5.86 -7.09 -8.94
C LEU A 56 5.86 -6.78 -10.43
N GLY A 57 5.31 -5.63 -10.81
CA GLY A 57 5.24 -5.21 -12.21
C GLY A 57 6.53 -4.60 -12.76
N GLY A 58 7.48 -4.25 -11.88
CA GLY A 58 8.74 -3.60 -12.26
C GLY A 58 8.55 -2.21 -12.92
N LYS A 59 7.36 -1.61 -12.80
CA LYS A 59 7.02 -0.37 -13.52
C LYS A 59 7.77 0.84 -12.96
N THR A 60 8.01 1.81 -13.84
CA THR A 60 8.57 3.11 -13.44
C THR A 60 7.48 4.00 -12.84
N SER A 61 7.85 5.00 -12.03
CA SER A 61 6.89 5.92 -11.42
C SER A 61 6.02 6.64 -12.47
N LYS A 62 6.60 7.02 -13.61
CA LYS A 62 5.86 7.64 -14.72
C LYS A 62 4.82 6.70 -15.35
N ALA A 63 5.16 5.42 -15.51
CA ALA A 63 4.23 4.43 -16.07
C ALA A 63 3.07 4.17 -15.10
N ILE A 64 3.36 4.04 -13.81
CA ILE A 64 2.36 3.88 -12.75
C ILE A 64 1.42 5.09 -12.70
N ALA A 65 1.98 6.31 -12.76
CA ALA A 65 1.23 7.55 -12.76
C ALA A 65 0.23 7.62 -13.94
N ALA A 66 0.70 7.28 -15.15
CA ALA A 66 -0.14 7.26 -16.34
C ALA A 66 -1.26 6.22 -16.26
N GLU A 67 -1.00 5.05 -15.68
CA GLU A 67 -1.96 3.96 -15.55
C GLU A 67 -3.03 4.20 -14.50
N LEU A 68 -2.66 4.79 -13.36
CA LEU A 68 -3.57 5.09 -12.26
C LEU A 68 -4.24 6.47 -12.40
N GLY A 69 -3.83 7.29 -13.37
CA GLY A 69 -4.36 8.64 -13.56
C GLY A 69 -3.96 9.63 -12.45
N ILE A 70 -2.81 9.38 -11.79
CA ILE A 70 -2.26 10.23 -10.72
C ILE A 70 -0.96 10.91 -11.17
N THR A 71 -0.40 11.79 -10.35
CA THR A 71 0.85 12.48 -10.70
C THR A 71 2.08 11.61 -10.38
N ASP A 72 3.17 11.79 -11.15
CA ASP A 72 4.46 11.16 -10.86
C ASP A 72 5.01 11.56 -9.48
N ALA A 73 4.68 12.78 -9.01
CA ALA A 73 4.99 13.24 -7.66
C ALA A 73 4.23 12.44 -6.60
N THR A 74 2.93 12.20 -6.78
CA THR A 74 2.12 11.34 -5.88
C THR A 74 2.72 9.94 -5.78
N VAL A 75 3.08 9.34 -6.91
CA VAL A 75 3.73 8.01 -6.93
C VAL A 75 5.04 8.04 -6.16
N ARG A 76 5.90 9.03 -6.39
CA ARG A 76 7.18 9.14 -5.67
C ARG A 76 7.00 9.34 -4.17
N ASN A 77 6.04 10.16 -3.76
CA ASN A 77 5.73 10.39 -2.35
C ASN A 77 5.28 9.11 -1.64
N ILE A 78 4.43 8.30 -2.30
CA ILE A 78 4.04 6.97 -1.81
C ILE A 78 5.28 6.04 -1.76
N LEU A 79 6.09 6.02 -2.82
CA LEU A 79 7.28 5.16 -2.86
C LEU A 79 8.38 5.58 -1.87
N SER A 80 8.38 6.82 -1.38
CA SER A 80 9.33 7.30 -0.38
C SER A 80 8.79 7.28 1.05
N SER A 81 7.53 6.88 1.29
CA SER A 81 6.96 6.87 2.64
C SER A 81 7.62 5.81 3.51
N GLU A 82 8.02 6.16 4.74
CA GLU A 82 8.72 5.24 5.65
C GLU A 82 7.74 4.46 6.56
N PRO A 83 7.90 3.13 6.71
CA PRO A 83 7.06 2.30 7.58
C PRO A 83 7.11 2.67 9.07
N GLU A 84 8.19 3.30 9.55
CA GLU A 84 8.39 3.63 10.97
C GLU A 84 7.31 4.56 11.56
N ALA A 85 6.71 5.41 10.71
CA ALA A 85 5.57 6.25 11.13
C ALA A 85 4.32 5.41 11.47
N VAL A 86 4.18 4.22 10.87
CA VAL A 86 3.08 3.28 11.11
C VAL A 86 3.23 2.60 12.46
N GLU A 87 4.45 2.25 12.88
CA GLU A 87 4.66 1.63 14.20
C GLU A 87 4.21 2.52 15.35
N LYS A 88 4.49 3.82 15.27
CA LYS A 88 4.06 4.81 16.27
C LYS A 88 2.54 4.93 16.32
N TYR A 89 1.88 4.81 15.17
CA TYR A 89 0.43 4.77 15.08
C TYR A 89 -0.15 3.49 15.72
N VAL A 90 0.39 2.30 15.41
CA VAL A 90 -0.06 1.04 16.00
C VAL A 90 0.14 1.01 17.52
N LYS A 91 1.19 1.67 18.03
CA LYS A 91 1.45 1.86 19.47
C LYS A 91 0.50 2.86 20.15
N GLY A 92 -0.43 3.48 19.41
CA GLY A 92 -1.42 4.42 19.94
C GLY A 92 -0.88 5.82 20.22
N GLU A 93 0.29 6.18 19.67
CA GLU A 93 0.99 7.43 19.97
C GLU A 93 0.64 8.58 19.00
N LEU A 94 -0.14 8.34 17.93
CA LEU A 94 -0.51 9.37 16.95
C LEU A 94 -2.02 9.46 16.69
N PRO A 95 -2.61 10.67 16.62
CA PRO A 95 -4.06 10.82 16.67
C PRO A 95 -4.84 10.53 15.37
N ASP A 96 -4.23 10.47 14.18
CA ASP A 96 -5.00 10.29 12.95
C ASP A 96 -4.17 9.66 11.82
N VAL A 97 -4.79 8.78 11.04
CA VAL A 97 -4.19 8.22 9.81
C VAL A 97 -4.22 9.30 8.73
N SER A 98 -3.05 9.79 8.31
CA SER A 98 -2.92 10.75 7.21
C SER A 98 -2.56 10.05 5.90
N GLU A 99 -2.67 10.76 4.78
CA GLU A 99 -2.25 10.27 3.46
C GLU A 99 -0.78 9.80 3.44
N HIS A 100 0.07 10.40 4.27
CA HIS A 100 1.48 10.02 4.39
C HIS A 100 1.67 8.66 5.08
N ILE A 101 0.74 8.27 5.96
CA ILE A 101 0.76 6.97 6.66
C ILE A 101 0.28 5.85 5.72
N ALA A 102 -0.64 6.16 4.79
CA ALA A 102 -1.19 5.19 3.86
C ALA A 102 -0.11 4.51 2.99
N GLY A 103 0.88 5.27 2.51
CA GLY A 103 2.02 4.73 1.78
C GLY A 103 2.87 3.77 2.61
N GLY A 104 3.22 4.17 3.84
CA GLY A 104 4.03 3.36 4.75
C GLY A 104 3.31 2.07 5.16
N LEU A 105 1.99 2.16 5.36
CA LEU A 105 1.14 1.03 5.72
C LEU A 105 1.02 0.03 4.58
N ALA A 106 0.87 0.50 3.33
CA ALA A 106 0.84 -0.36 2.16
C ALA A 106 2.18 -1.10 1.96
N LYS A 107 3.31 -0.43 2.16
CA LYS A 107 4.64 -1.07 2.09
C LYS A 107 4.80 -2.16 3.14
N LEU A 108 4.48 -1.85 4.40
CA LEU A 108 4.54 -2.81 5.50
C LEU A 108 3.67 -4.04 5.21
N ALA A 109 2.43 -3.82 4.77
CA ALA A 109 1.51 -4.88 4.41
C ALA A 109 2.03 -5.76 3.26
N PHE A 110 2.60 -5.15 2.21
CA PHE A 110 3.20 -5.87 1.09
C PHE A 110 4.41 -6.71 1.53
N GLU A 111 5.29 -6.16 2.37
CA GLU A 111 6.45 -6.88 2.90
C GLU A 111 6.04 -8.09 3.74
N GLN A 112 5.05 -7.93 4.63
CA GLN A 112 4.54 -9.05 5.43
C GLN A 112 3.98 -10.16 4.52
N LEU A 113 3.13 -9.82 3.55
CA LEU A 113 2.55 -10.79 2.63
C LEU A 113 3.62 -11.51 1.79
N ARG A 114 4.63 -10.78 1.32
CA ARG A 114 5.76 -11.33 0.57
C ARG A 114 6.60 -12.28 1.42
N ASN A 115 6.89 -11.91 2.67
CA ASN A 115 7.65 -12.74 3.60
C ASN A 115 6.91 -14.03 3.99
N GLU A 116 5.59 -13.99 4.01
CA GLU A 116 4.71 -15.14 4.27
C GLU A 116 4.48 -16.02 3.02
N GLY A 117 4.93 -15.58 1.83
CA GLY A 117 4.68 -16.28 0.56
C GLY A 117 3.22 -16.21 0.09
N ALA A 118 2.46 -15.23 0.55
CA ALA A 118 1.05 -15.03 0.19
C ALA A 118 0.84 -14.26 -1.13
N ILE A 119 1.91 -13.61 -1.62
CA ILE A 119 2.03 -12.88 -2.89
C ILE A 119 3.44 -13.07 -3.48
#